data_AF-A0A087HK28-F1
#
_entry.id   AF-A0A087HK28-F1
#
_cell.length_a   1.000
_cell.length_b   1.000
_cell.length_c   1.000
_cell.angle_alpha   90.00
_cell.angle_beta   90.00
_cell.angle_gamma   90.00
#
_symmetry.space_group_name_H-M   'P 1'
#
loop_
_entity.id
_entity.type
_entity.pdbx_description
1 polymer ?
#
loop_
_entity_poly.entity_id
_entity_poly.type
_entity_poly.pdbx_seq_one_letter_code
_entity_poly.pdbx_strand_id
1 'polypeptide(L)'
;MESELKDLNHSNRKEERALLKSESDVVAAIEELDKKFAPYARRDLYGTMGLGPFPITEKVKLGFAMVTLVPVRFILAMSIMLLYYLICKVFTLFSAPYRGGEEEEDESGVVFQEDYAHMGGWRRSVIVRSGRFLSRVLLFVYGFYWIHESCPNRDSDAKATSDEIDEKGEGVKEEAERPGVIVSNHVSYLDILYHMSASFPSFVAKRSVGKLPLIGLISKCLGCVYVQREAKSPDFKGVSGTVNERVREAHRNKSAPTIMLFPEGTTTNGDYLLTFKTGAFLAGTPVLPVILKYPYERFSVAWDTISGARHVLFLLCQFVNHLEVIRLPVYYPSQEEKDDPKLYASNVRRLMATEGNLILSDLGLGDKRIYHATLNGNLSQIRVFHQKEE
;
A
#
# COMPACT_ATOMS: atom_id res chain seq x y z
N MET A 1 -25.29 60.36 -0.71
CA MET A 1 -25.45 59.28 0.29
C MET A 1 -26.06 58.00 -0.29
N GLU A 2 -27.25 58.01 -0.92
CA GLU A 2 -27.79 56.79 -1.56
C GLU A 2 -27.07 56.38 -2.87
N SER A 3 -26.51 57.33 -3.62
CA SER A 3 -25.70 57.02 -4.81
C SER A 3 -24.35 56.39 -4.45
N GLU A 4 -23.66 56.93 -3.44
CA GLU A 4 -22.40 56.39 -2.93
C GLU A 4 -22.55 55.00 -2.29
N LEU A 5 -23.69 54.72 -1.62
CA LEU A 5 -23.98 53.37 -1.12
C LEU A 5 -24.23 52.36 -2.26
N LYS A 6 -24.81 52.80 -3.39
CA LYS A 6 -24.99 51.95 -4.57
C LYS A 6 -23.65 51.67 -5.27
N ASP A 7 -22.77 52.68 -5.35
CA ASP A 7 -21.44 52.53 -5.94
C ASP A 7 -20.49 51.69 -5.07
N LEU A 8 -20.58 51.81 -3.74
CA LEU A 8 -19.89 50.92 -2.80
C LEU A 8 -20.40 49.48 -2.92
N ASN A 9 -21.72 49.25 -3.00
CA ASN A 9 -22.28 47.90 -3.20
C ASN A 9 -22.02 47.33 -4.61
N HIS A 10 -21.77 48.17 -5.61
CA HIS A 10 -21.41 47.73 -6.96
C HIS A 10 -19.91 47.45 -7.09
N SER A 11 -19.06 48.28 -6.44
CA SER A 11 -17.61 48.07 -6.33
C SER A 11 -17.29 46.82 -5.52
N ASN A 12 -17.94 46.64 -4.37
CA ASN A 12 -17.75 45.49 -3.51
C ASN A 12 -18.22 44.20 -4.20
N ARG A 13 -19.32 44.24 -4.97
CA ARG A 13 -19.73 43.11 -5.84
C ARG A 13 -18.82 42.87 -7.05
N LYS A 14 -18.04 43.86 -7.49
CA LYS A 14 -17.03 43.71 -8.56
C LYS A 14 -15.72 43.13 -8.00
N GLU A 15 -15.35 43.52 -6.78
CA GLU A 15 -14.21 42.97 -6.04
C GLU A 15 -14.48 41.53 -5.55
N GLU A 16 -15.70 41.22 -5.10
CA GLU A 16 -16.12 39.85 -4.78
C GLU A 16 -16.15 38.94 -6.03
N ARG A 17 -16.43 39.53 -7.20
CA ARG A 17 -16.41 38.84 -8.50
C ARG A 17 -15.00 38.75 -9.09
N ALA A 18 -14.03 39.50 -8.57
CA ALA A 18 -12.62 39.47 -8.97
C ALA A 18 -11.79 38.40 -8.23
N LEU A 19 -12.39 37.68 -7.26
CA LEU A 19 -11.73 36.62 -6.47
C LEU A 19 -12.17 35.20 -6.81
N LEU A 20 -13.07 35.02 -7.77
CA LEU A 20 -13.46 33.72 -8.28
C LEU A 20 -12.62 33.40 -9.52
N LYS A 21 -11.62 32.53 -9.34
CA LYS A 21 -10.89 31.90 -10.46
C LYS A 21 -11.90 31.36 -11.47
N SER A 22 -11.72 31.65 -12.76
CA SER A 22 -12.57 31.02 -13.78
C SER A 22 -12.39 29.49 -13.72
N GLU A 23 -13.38 28.71 -14.19
CA GLU A 23 -13.26 27.25 -14.23
C GLU A 23 -11.96 26.80 -14.92
N SER A 24 -11.59 27.46 -16.02
CA SER A 24 -10.31 27.23 -16.72
C SER A 24 -9.08 27.49 -15.86
N ASP A 25 -9.09 28.52 -15.00
CA ASP A 25 -7.97 28.79 -14.09
C ASP A 25 -7.85 27.73 -13.00
N VAL A 26 -8.97 27.16 -12.54
CA VAL A 26 -8.97 26.08 -11.55
C VAL A 26 -8.46 24.79 -12.18
N VAL A 27 -8.86 24.47 -13.42
CA VAL A 27 -8.35 23.31 -14.17
C VAL A 27 -6.85 23.43 -14.39
N ALA A 28 -6.36 24.57 -14.88
CA ALA A 28 -4.92 24.80 -15.05
C ALA A 28 -4.15 24.70 -13.71
N ALA A 29 -4.74 25.18 -12.62
CA ALA A 29 -4.14 25.04 -11.29
C ALA A 29 -4.08 23.57 -10.82
N ILE A 30 -5.05 22.73 -11.19
CA ILE A 30 -5.01 21.28 -10.91
C ILE A 30 -3.91 20.61 -11.73
N GLU A 31 -3.74 20.95 -13.00
CA GLU A 31 -2.67 20.39 -13.84
C GLU A 31 -1.28 20.72 -13.30
N GLU A 32 -1.04 21.97 -12.89
CA GLU A 32 0.22 22.38 -12.26
C GLU A 32 0.43 21.68 -10.91
N LEU A 33 -0.65 21.47 -10.15
CA LEU A 33 -0.59 20.72 -8.91
C LEU A 33 -0.24 19.23 -9.16
N ASP A 34 -0.82 18.62 -10.19
CA ASP A 34 -0.54 17.24 -10.58
C ASP A 34 0.90 17.06 -11.06
N LYS A 35 1.49 18.06 -11.73
CA LYS A 35 2.93 18.06 -12.05
C LYS A 35 3.79 18.12 -10.78
N LYS A 36 3.44 19.00 -9.84
CA LYS A 36 4.17 19.16 -8.57
C LYS A 36 4.09 17.90 -7.69
N PHE A 37 2.94 17.26 -7.65
CA PHE A 37 2.66 16.07 -6.83
C PHE A 37 2.50 14.82 -7.70
N ALA A 38 3.32 14.69 -8.75
CA ALA A 38 3.22 13.65 -9.76
C ALA A 38 3.12 12.20 -9.23
N PRO A 39 3.80 11.78 -8.14
CA PRO A 39 3.62 10.45 -7.55
C PRO A 39 2.21 10.13 -7.06
N TYR A 40 1.36 11.14 -6.86
CA TYR A 40 0.01 11.00 -6.33
C TYR A 40 -1.07 11.33 -7.37
N ALA A 41 -0.67 11.85 -8.52
CA ALA A 41 -1.59 12.24 -9.59
C ALA A 41 -2.16 10.99 -10.28
N ARG A 42 -3.50 10.95 -10.39
CA ARG A 42 -4.24 9.91 -11.10
C ARG A 42 -4.34 10.28 -12.58
N ARG A 43 -3.92 9.37 -13.46
CA ARG A 43 -3.87 9.59 -14.93
C ARG A 43 -4.76 8.63 -15.71
N ASP A 44 -5.72 7.99 -15.04
CA ASP A 44 -6.64 7.07 -15.68
C ASP A 44 -7.85 7.80 -16.29
N LEU A 45 -8.72 7.05 -16.96
CA LEU A 45 -9.89 7.61 -17.66
C LEU A 45 -10.90 8.29 -16.72
N TYR A 46 -10.85 7.98 -15.43
CA TYR A 46 -11.76 8.52 -14.42
C TYR A 46 -11.24 9.84 -13.84
N GLY A 47 -10.05 10.28 -14.23
CA GLY A 47 -9.46 11.57 -13.90
C GLY A 47 -9.22 11.78 -12.40
N THR A 48 -8.90 13.02 -12.03
CA THR A 48 -8.56 13.41 -10.66
C THR A 48 -9.66 12.96 -9.68
N MET A 49 -9.27 12.26 -8.61
CA MET A 49 -10.18 11.73 -7.59
C MET A 49 -11.27 10.76 -8.11
N GLY A 50 -11.17 10.28 -9.35
CA GLY A 50 -12.23 9.51 -10.00
C GLY A 50 -13.49 10.34 -10.31
N LEU A 51 -13.34 11.64 -10.53
CA LEU A 51 -14.42 12.61 -10.80
C LEU A 51 -14.35 13.25 -12.19
N GLY A 52 -13.42 12.80 -13.03
CA GLY A 52 -13.28 13.29 -14.41
C GLY A 52 -14.54 13.02 -15.24
N PRO A 53 -14.77 13.78 -16.32
CA PRO A 53 -15.84 13.51 -17.26
C PRO A 53 -15.54 12.24 -18.07
N PHE A 54 -16.52 11.36 -18.22
CA PHE A 54 -16.40 10.11 -18.99
C PHE A 54 -17.35 10.09 -20.20
N PRO A 55 -16.91 9.52 -21.34
CA PRO A 55 -17.77 9.32 -22.50
C PRO A 55 -19.04 8.54 -22.15
N ILE A 56 -20.15 8.80 -22.88
CA ILE A 56 -21.43 8.12 -22.66
C ILE A 56 -21.31 6.60 -22.81
N THR A 57 -20.45 6.14 -23.71
CA THR A 57 -20.14 4.71 -23.87
C THR A 57 -19.60 4.07 -22.59
N GLU A 58 -18.70 4.76 -21.89
CA GLU A 58 -18.16 4.30 -20.61
C GLU A 58 -19.19 4.41 -19.48
N LYS A 59 -20.08 5.42 -19.50
CA LYS A 59 -21.26 5.49 -18.60
C LYS A 59 -22.12 4.24 -18.72
N VAL A 60 -22.43 3.82 -19.95
CA VAL A 60 -23.27 2.64 -20.21
C VAL A 60 -22.56 1.36 -19.78
N LYS A 61 -21.27 1.18 -20.10
CA LYS A 61 -20.48 0.02 -19.65
C LYS A 61 -20.42 -0.08 -18.13
N LEU A 62 -20.14 1.04 -17.47
CA LEU A 62 -20.11 1.11 -16.02
C LEU A 62 -21.49 0.79 -15.43
N GLY A 63 -22.56 1.36 -15.98
CA GLY A 63 -23.94 1.06 -15.55
C GLY A 63 -24.30 -0.42 -15.69
N PHE A 64 -23.90 -1.06 -16.79
CA PHE A 64 -24.09 -2.50 -16.98
C PHE A 64 -23.29 -3.32 -15.96
N ALA A 65 -22.00 -3.01 -15.75
CA ALA A 65 -21.15 -3.69 -14.78
C ALA A 65 -21.66 -3.53 -13.34
N MET A 66 -22.23 -2.36 -13.02
CA MET A 66 -22.85 -2.06 -11.71
C MET A 66 -24.06 -2.95 -11.41
N VAL A 67 -24.86 -3.31 -12.42
CA VAL A 67 -26.03 -4.17 -12.25
C VAL A 67 -25.66 -5.66 -12.29
N THR A 68 -24.63 -6.02 -13.05
CA THR A 68 -24.29 -7.43 -13.32
C THR A 68 -23.11 -7.94 -12.49
N LEU A 69 -21.94 -7.30 -12.59
CA LEU A 69 -20.70 -7.77 -11.97
C LEU A 69 -20.60 -7.40 -10.49
N VAL A 70 -20.96 -6.17 -10.14
CA VAL A 70 -20.76 -5.64 -8.78
C VAL A 70 -21.51 -6.45 -7.72
N PRO A 71 -22.81 -6.78 -7.86
CA PRO A 71 -23.53 -7.53 -6.82
C PRO A 71 -22.93 -8.92 -6.60
N VAL A 72 -22.60 -9.63 -7.69
CA VAL A 72 -22.01 -10.96 -7.64
C VAL A 72 -20.66 -10.93 -6.95
N ARG A 73 -19.75 -10.04 -7.39
CA ARG A 73 -18.41 -9.95 -6.83
C ARG A 73 -18.41 -9.44 -5.39
N PHE A 74 -19.29 -8.50 -5.04
CA PHE A 74 -19.43 -8.02 -3.68
C PHE A 74 -19.87 -9.15 -2.74
N ILE A 75 -20.90 -9.91 -3.12
CA ILE A 75 -21.36 -11.07 -2.31
C ILE A 75 -20.23 -12.09 -2.17
N LEU A 76 -19.58 -12.49 -3.26
CA LEU A 76 -18.47 -13.44 -3.23
C LEU A 76 -17.32 -12.95 -2.34
N ALA A 77 -16.90 -11.70 -2.50
CA ALA A 77 -15.82 -11.10 -1.70
C ALA A 77 -16.18 -11.09 -0.21
N MET A 78 -17.40 -10.66 0.14
CA MET A 78 -17.86 -10.64 1.52
C MET A 78 -17.98 -12.04 2.11
N SER A 79 -18.47 -13.02 1.35
CA SER A 79 -18.53 -14.42 1.77
C SER A 79 -17.14 -15.01 2.01
N ILE A 80 -16.16 -14.72 1.16
CA ILE A 80 -14.77 -15.17 1.33
C ILE A 80 -14.15 -14.56 2.58
N MET A 81 -14.33 -13.24 2.79
CA MET A 81 -13.82 -12.58 3.99
C MET A 81 -14.47 -13.12 5.26
N LEU A 82 -15.79 -13.35 5.23
CA LEU A 82 -16.52 -13.93 6.36
C LEU A 82 -16.04 -15.36 6.65
N LEU A 83 -15.87 -16.19 5.62
CA LEU A 83 -15.32 -17.54 5.75
C LEU A 83 -13.94 -17.51 6.40
N TYR A 84 -13.04 -16.64 5.93
CA TYR A 84 -11.71 -16.53 6.50
C TYR A 84 -11.74 -16.02 7.95
N TYR A 85 -12.59 -15.04 8.24
CA TYR A 85 -12.83 -14.57 9.61
C TYR A 85 -13.29 -15.71 10.53
N LEU A 86 -14.23 -16.55 10.07
CA LEU A 86 -14.72 -17.70 10.85
C LEU A 86 -13.62 -18.73 11.09
N ILE A 87 -12.78 -19.02 10.07
CA ILE A 87 -11.59 -19.88 10.23
C ILE A 87 -10.69 -19.29 11.31
N CYS A 88 -10.28 -18.03 11.18
CA CYS A 88 -9.46 -17.35 12.19
C CYS A 88 -10.10 -17.47 13.58
N LYS A 89 -11.39 -17.16 13.73
CA LYS A 89 -12.12 -17.22 14.99
C LYS A 89 -12.12 -18.61 15.62
N VAL A 90 -12.36 -19.67 14.82
CA VAL A 90 -12.36 -21.06 15.29
C VAL A 90 -10.95 -21.48 15.72
N PHE A 91 -9.92 -21.12 14.95
CA PHE A 91 -8.55 -21.57 15.22
C PHE A 91 -7.82 -20.73 16.27
N THR A 92 -8.29 -19.52 16.57
CA THR A 92 -7.84 -18.72 17.72
C THR A 92 -8.68 -18.98 18.98
N LEU A 93 -9.73 -19.81 18.90
CA LEU A 93 -10.55 -20.15 20.06
C LEU A 93 -9.67 -20.77 21.16
N PHE A 94 -9.83 -20.28 22.39
CA PHE A 94 -9.04 -20.67 23.56
C PHE A 94 -7.54 -20.38 23.47
N SER A 95 -7.10 -19.55 22.52
CA SER A 95 -5.72 -19.07 22.46
C SER A 95 -5.69 -17.65 23.01
N ALA A 96 -4.83 -17.38 23.99
CA ALA A 96 -4.57 -16.00 24.40
C ALA A 96 -3.76 -15.31 23.29
N PRO A 97 -4.16 -14.11 22.81
CA PRO A 97 -3.30 -13.34 21.94
C PRO A 97 -2.02 -12.98 22.70
N TYR A 98 -0.89 -12.95 22.00
CA TYR A 98 0.31 -12.35 22.56
C TYR A 98 0.00 -10.87 22.81
N ARG A 99 0.08 -10.46 24.08
CA ARG A 99 0.15 -9.06 24.48
C ARG A 99 1.63 -8.76 24.69
N GLY A 100 2.20 -7.89 23.87
CA GLY A 100 3.52 -7.32 24.18
C GLY A 100 3.49 -6.79 25.61
N GLY A 101 4.55 -7.04 26.37
CA GLY A 101 4.60 -6.88 27.83
C GLY A 101 3.85 -5.64 28.33
N GLU A 102 3.08 -5.82 29.40
CA GLU A 102 2.43 -4.76 30.15
C GLU A 102 3.49 -3.79 30.69
N GLU A 103 3.93 -2.84 29.88
CA GLU A 103 4.46 -1.58 30.39
C GLU A 103 3.27 -0.62 30.46
N GLU A 104 3.13 -0.04 31.65
CA GLU A 104 1.99 0.73 32.14
C GLU A 104 1.52 1.82 31.17
N GLU A 105 0.28 2.28 31.37
CA GLU A 105 -0.33 3.42 30.67
C GLU A 105 0.45 4.72 30.92
N ASP A 106 1.65 4.86 30.37
CA ASP A 106 2.37 6.12 30.32
C ASP A 106 2.22 6.76 28.94
N GLU A 107 2.12 8.09 28.94
CA GLU A 107 1.74 9.00 27.85
C GLU A 107 2.61 8.96 26.57
N SER A 108 3.46 7.94 26.40
CA SER A 108 4.49 7.81 25.35
C SER A 108 4.07 7.01 24.10
N GLY A 109 2.78 6.66 23.93
CA GLY A 109 2.27 6.16 22.65
C GLY A 109 2.49 4.67 22.38
N VAL A 110 2.04 3.82 23.31
CA VAL A 110 2.13 2.35 23.27
C VAL A 110 1.61 1.73 21.96
N VAL A 111 2.38 0.83 21.36
CA VAL A 111 1.96 -0.06 20.26
C VAL A 111 0.97 -1.09 20.83
N PHE A 112 -0.33 -0.90 20.57
CA PHE A 112 -1.34 -1.92 20.89
C PHE A 112 -1.00 -3.19 20.10
N GLN A 113 -0.43 -4.20 20.73
CA GLN A 113 -0.01 -5.43 20.07
C GLN A 113 -0.77 -6.60 20.69
N GLU A 114 -1.92 -6.92 20.11
CA GLU A 114 -2.58 -8.22 20.28
C GLU A 114 -2.43 -8.97 18.97
N ASP A 115 -1.65 -10.05 18.96
CA ASP A 115 -1.52 -10.87 17.76
C ASP A 115 -1.40 -12.37 18.04
N TYR A 116 -1.68 -13.14 16.99
CA TYR A 116 -1.68 -14.61 17.01
C TYR A 116 -0.57 -15.18 16.11
N ALA A 117 0.42 -14.36 15.76
CA ALA A 117 1.46 -14.77 14.81
C ALA A 117 2.44 -15.77 15.40
N HIS A 118 2.67 -15.70 16.71
CA HIS A 118 3.48 -16.63 17.49
C HIS A 118 2.77 -17.96 17.78
N MET A 119 1.48 -18.11 17.42
CA MET A 119 0.82 -19.42 17.51
C MET A 119 1.60 -20.42 16.67
N GLY A 120 2.11 -21.48 17.29
CA GLY A 120 2.80 -22.57 16.61
C GLY A 120 1.86 -23.68 16.15
N GLY A 121 2.43 -24.67 15.47
CA GLY A 121 1.79 -25.95 15.19
C GLY A 121 0.68 -25.93 14.12
N TRP A 122 -0.19 -26.94 14.18
CA TRP A 122 -1.16 -27.22 13.11
C TRP A 122 -2.23 -26.12 12.96
N ARG A 123 -2.67 -25.49 14.05
CA ARG A 123 -3.66 -24.40 14.02
C ARG A 123 -3.16 -23.22 13.19
N ARG A 124 -1.91 -22.82 13.41
CA ARG A 124 -1.23 -21.77 12.62
C ARG A 124 -1.11 -22.16 11.16
N SER A 125 -0.72 -23.41 10.89
CA SER A 125 -0.63 -23.92 9.53
C SER A 125 -1.97 -23.83 8.79
N VAL A 126 -3.09 -24.08 9.46
CA VAL A 126 -4.43 -23.92 8.86
C VAL A 126 -4.73 -22.44 8.55
N ILE A 127 -4.51 -21.53 9.51
CA ILE A 127 -4.71 -20.08 9.30
C ILE A 127 -3.89 -19.58 8.11
N VAL A 128 -2.60 -19.94 8.06
CA VAL A 128 -1.70 -19.51 6.99
C VAL A 128 -2.11 -20.09 5.64
N ARG A 129 -2.35 -21.41 5.54
CA ARG A 129 -2.71 -22.05 4.26
C ARG A 129 -4.06 -21.57 3.73
N SER A 130 -5.07 -21.49 4.60
CA SER A 130 -6.39 -20.97 4.22
C SER A 130 -6.32 -19.49 3.85
N GLY A 131 -5.60 -18.67 4.60
CA GLY A 131 -5.40 -17.26 4.29
C GLY A 131 -4.72 -17.04 2.94
N ARG A 132 -3.65 -17.77 2.64
CA ARG A 132 -2.98 -17.73 1.33
C ARG A 132 -3.94 -18.06 0.18
N PHE A 133 -4.68 -19.16 0.33
CA PHE A 133 -5.64 -19.62 -0.66
C PHE A 133 -6.78 -18.62 -0.86
N LEU A 134 -7.44 -18.20 0.22
CA LEU A 134 -8.58 -17.29 0.17
C LEU A 134 -8.18 -15.89 -0.32
N SER A 135 -6.98 -15.39 0.00
CA SER A 135 -6.45 -14.16 -0.59
C SER A 135 -6.25 -14.29 -2.10
N ARG A 136 -5.75 -15.44 -2.60
CA ARG A 136 -5.64 -15.68 -4.05
C ARG A 136 -7.00 -15.75 -4.73
N VAL A 137 -7.99 -16.39 -4.10
CA VAL A 137 -9.38 -16.45 -4.60
C VAL A 137 -10.01 -15.06 -4.59
N LEU A 138 -9.76 -14.24 -3.57
CA LEU A 138 -10.28 -12.87 -3.50
C LEU A 138 -9.69 -11.98 -4.61
N LEU A 139 -8.39 -12.12 -4.91
CA LEU A 139 -7.77 -11.48 -6.07
C LEU A 139 -8.43 -11.92 -7.38
N PHE A 140 -8.74 -13.21 -7.53
CA PHE A 140 -9.47 -13.73 -8.69
C PHE A 140 -10.87 -13.11 -8.81
N VAL A 141 -11.61 -12.97 -7.71
CA VAL A 141 -12.92 -12.28 -7.67
C VAL A 141 -12.80 -10.82 -8.11
N TYR A 142 -11.72 -10.15 -7.75
CA TYR A 142 -11.39 -8.79 -8.22
C TYR A 142 -10.83 -8.73 -9.64
N GLY A 143 -10.84 -9.84 -10.41
CA GLY A 143 -10.42 -9.83 -11.81
C GLY A 143 -8.92 -10.02 -12.04
N PHE A 144 -8.12 -10.27 -11.00
CA PHE A 144 -6.70 -10.66 -11.13
C PHE A 144 -6.60 -12.15 -11.42
N TYR A 145 -7.01 -12.52 -12.63
CA TYR A 145 -6.99 -13.91 -13.08
C TYR A 145 -5.55 -14.43 -13.22
N TRP A 146 -4.68 -13.58 -13.78
CA TRP A 146 -3.28 -13.89 -14.06
C TRP A 146 -2.39 -12.94 -13.28
N ILE A 147 -1.37 -13.50 -12.63
CA ILE A 147 -0.33 -12.74 -11.92
C ILE A 147 0.98 -13.17 -12.54
N HIS A 148 1.65 -12.26 -13.25
CA HIS A 148 2.92 -12.55 -13.91
C HIS A 148 4.04 -12.28 -12.93
N GLU A 149 4.73 -13.33 -12.47
CA GLU A 149 5.90 -13.20 -11.62
C GLU A 149 7.18 -13.35 -12.45
N SER A 150 8.09 -12.40 -12.31
CA SER A 150 9.42 -12.40 -12.92
C SER A 150 10.48 -12.32 -11.83
N CYS A 151 11.59 -13.05 -12.03
CA CYS A 151 12.75 -13.03 -11.16
C CYS A 151 13.98 -12.70 -12.01
N PRO A 152 14.41 -11.42 -12.08
CA PRO A 152 15.65 -11.06 -12.76
C PRO A 152 16.83 -11.86 -12.17
N ASN A 153 17.70 -12.40 -13.05
CA ASN A 153 18.92 -13.17 -12.75
C ASN A 153 18.82 -14.64 -12.30
N ARG A 154 17.64 -15.28 -12.26
CA ARG A 154 17.60 -16.73 -12.01
C ARG A 154 18.21 -17.57 -13.15
N ASP A 155 18.22 -17.03 -14.37
CA ASP A 155 18.75 -17.71 -15.56
C ASP A 155 20.28 -17.59 -15.71
N SER A 156 20.91 -16.58 -15.09
CA SER A 156 22.38 -16.43 -15.05
C SER A 156 23.00 -17.30 -13.96
N ASP A 157 22.36 -17.38 -12.78
CA ASP A 157 22.88 -18.18 -11.66
C ASP A 157 22.76 -19.68 -11.96
N ALA A 158 21.70 -20.12 -12.64
CA ALA A 158 21.57 -21.51 -13.10
C ALA A 158 22.64 -21.93 -14.13
N LYS A 159 23.22 -20.97 -14.86
CA LYS A 159 24.33 -21.19 -15.81
C LYS A 159 25.71 -21.06 -15.15
N ALA A 160 25.86 -20.19 -14.15
CA ALA A 160 27.09 -20.09 -13.38
C ALA A 160 27.31 -21.31 -12.46
N THR A 161 26.23 -21.97 -12.01
CA THR A 161 26.32 -23.17 -11.16
C THR A 161 26.62 -24.46 -11.97
N SER A 162 26.66 -24.41 -13.31
CA SER A 162 26.99 -25.58 -14.15
C SER A 162 28.44 -25.64 -14.60
N ASP A 163 29.21 -24.56 -14.48
CA ASP A 163 30.57 -24.46 -15.04
C ASP A 163 31.69 -24.57 -13.97
N GLU A 164 31.35 -24.72 -12.69
CA GLU A 164 32.28 -25.07 -11.61
C GLU A 164 31.89 -26.40 -10.96
N ILE A 165 32.00 -27.50 -11.71
CA ILE A 165 32.14 -28.83 -11.13
C ILE A 165 33.64 -29.13 -11.07
N ASP A 166 34.28 -28.64 -10.01
CA ASP A 166 35.60 -29.13 -9.62
C ASP A 166 35.45 -30.59 -9.16
N GLU A 167 36.25 -31.50 -9.73
CA GLU A 167 36.21 -32.96 -9.54
C GLU A 167 36.62 -33.44 -8.13
N LYS A 168 36.51 -32.60 -7.10
CA LYS A 168 36.75 -32.98 -5.70
C LYS A 168 35.56 -32.55 -4.85
N GLY A 169 34.85 -33.57 -4.36
CA GLY A 169 33.64 -33.45 -3.58
C GLY A 169 33.75 -32.57 -2.32
N GLU A 170 32.56 -32.19 -1.85
CA GLU A 170 32.24 -31.24 -0.77
C GLU A 170 31.94 -29.80 -1.22
N GLY A 171 31.00 -29.65 -2.15
CA GLY A 171 30.27 -28.39 -2.29
C GLY A 171 29.28 -28.21 -1.15
N VAL A 172 29.64 -27.40 -0.15
CA VAL A 172 28.67 -26.82 0.81
C VAL A 172 27.72 -25.97 -0.03
N LYS A 173 26.50 -26.47 -0.29
CA LYS A 173 25.40 -25.60 -0.69
C LYS A 173 25.15 -24.68 0.49
N GLU A 174 25.77 -23.50 0.50
CA GLU A 174 25.41 -22.43 1.43
C GLU A 174 23.91 -22.20 1.27
N GLU A 175 23.12 -22.61 2.27
CA GLU A 175 21.70 -22.29 2.28
C GLU A 175 21.59 -20.76 2.31
N ALA A 176 21.12 -20.17 1.21
CA ALA A 176 20.92 -18.74 1.09
C ALA A 176 20.20 -18.21 2.35
N GLU A 177 20.87 -17.28 3.05
CA GLU A 177 20.42 -16.78 4.33
C GLU A 177 19.00 -16.17 4.21
N ARG A 178 18.11 -16.50 5.15
CA ARG A 178 16.71 -16.03 5.09
C ARG A 178 16.69 -14.50 5.22
N PRO A 179 16.06 -13.75 4.31
CA PRO A 179 15.94 -12.30 4.45
C PRO A 179 15.15 -11.94 5.71
N GLY A 180 15.59 -10.91 6.43
CA GLY A 180 14.90 -10.45 7.64
C GLY A 180 13.56 -9.79 7.34
N VAL A 181 13.39 -9.20 6.15
CA VAL A 181 12.18 -8.49 5.76
C VAL A 181 11.95 -8.49 4.26
N ILE A 182 10.69 -8.54 3.86
CA ILE A 182 10.26 -8.23 2.50
C ILE A 182 9.98 -6.73 2.40
N VAL A 183 10.58 -6.06 1.42
CA VAL A 183 10.27 -4.65 1.12
C VAL A 183 9.58 -4.56 -0.22
N SER A 184 8.51 -3.76 -0.32
CA SER A 184 7.77 -3.56 -1.56
C SER A 184 7.36 -2.12 -1.75
N ASN A 185 7.23 -1.71 -3.01
CA ASN A 185 6.49 -0.48 -3.32
C ASN A 185 5.02 -0.65 -2.90
N HIS A 186 4.37 0.48 -2.64
CA HIS A 186 2.98 0.50 -2.20
C HIS A 186 2.12 1.30 -3.18
N VAL A 187 1.21 0.60 -3.85
CA VAL A 187 0.34 1.16 -4.88
C VAL A 187 -1.10 1.10 -4.43
N SER A 188 -1.53 0.01 -3.80
CA SER A 188 -2.92 -0.22 -3.44
C SER A 188 -3.08 -1.04 -2.16
N TYR A 189 -4.27 -1.04 -1.57
CA TYR A 189 -4.58 -2.00 -0.50
C TYR A 189 -4.56 -3.46 -1.01
N LEU A 190 -4.67 -3.66 -2.33
CA LEU A 190 -4.58 -4.97 -2.98
C LEU A 190 -3.19 -5.59 -2.88
N ASP A 191 -2.15 -4.78 -2.65
CA ASP A 191 -0.78 -5.25 -2.39
C ASP A 191 -0.77 -6.25 -1.22
N ILE A 192 -1.59 -5.97 -0.19
CA ILE A 192 -1.74 -6.83 0.99
C ILE A 192 -2.28 -8.19 0.58
N LEU A 193 -3.29 -8.26 -0.30
CA LEU A 193 -3.87 -9.53 -0.74
C LEU A 193 -2.87 -10.34 -1.56
N TYR A 194 -2.10 -9.68 -2.43
CA TYR A 194 -1.03 -10.36 -3.16
C TYR A 194 -0.01 -10.97 -2.20
N HIS A 195 0.55 -10.17 -1.30
CA HIS A 195 1.56 -10.65 -0.35
C HIS A 195 1.01 -11.68 0.63
N MET A 196 -0.26 -11.56 1.06
CA MET A 196 -0.95 -12.61 1.81
C MET A 196 -1.01 -13.93 1.04
N SER A 197 -1.33 -13.89 -0.26
CA SER A 197 -1.38 -15.09 -1.10
C SER A 197 0.01 -15.70 -1.37
N ALA A 198 1.02 -14.84 -1.54
CA ALA A 198 2.37 -15.22 -1.96
C ALA A 198 3.25 -15.72 -0.80
N SER A 199 3.28 -15.01 0.32
CA SER A 199 4.18 -15.28 1.46
C SER A 199 3.49 -15.25 2.83
N PHE A 200 2.27 -14.71 2.92
CA PHE A 200 1.52 -14.53 4.17
C PHE A 200 2.34 -13.84 5.29
N PRO A 201 2.92 -12.65 5.02
CA PRO A 201 3.74 -11.96 5.99
C PRO A 201 2.89 -11.19 7.02
N SER A 202 3.52 -10.79 8.11
CA SER A 202 3.01 -9.74 8.99
C SER A 202 3.26 -8.35 8.39
N PHE A 203 2.36 -7.39 8.67
CA PHE A 203 2.42 -6.03 8.13
C PHE A 203 2.44 -4.97 9.24
N VAL A 204 2.82 -3.74 8.89
CA VAL A 204 2.62 -2.56 9.75
C VAL A 204 1.34 -1.83 9.32
N ALA A 205 0.33 -1.79 10.20
CA ALA A 205 -1.00 -1.26 9.91
C ALA A 205 -1.37 -0.09 10.83
N LYS A 206 -2.35 0.74 10.43
CA LYS A 206 -2.88 1.78 11.35
C LYS A 206 -3.65 1.13 12.50
N ARG A 207 -3.61 1.73 13.70
CA ARG A 207 -4.37 1.24 14.86
C ARG A 207 -5.87 1.06 14.59
N SER A 208 -6.47 1.91 13.75
CA SER A 208 -7.88 1.78 13.36
C SER A 208 -8.21 0.47 12.63
N VAL A 209 -7.25 -0.12 11.90
CA VAL A 209 -7.44 -1.39 11.18
C VAL A 209 -7.75 -2.53 12.14
N GLY A 210 -7.07 -2.58 13.29
CA GLY A 210 -7.30 -3.60 14.32
C GLY A 210 -8.69 -3.55 14.96
N LYS A 211 -9.42 -2.45 14.77
CA LYS A 211 -10.78 -2.24 15.30
C LYS A 211 -11.88 -2.47 14.25
N LEU A 212 -11.51 -2.72 12.99
CA LEU A 212 -12.49 -2.93 11.92
C LEU A 212 -13.22 -4.28 12.10
N PRO A 213 -14.53 -4.34 11.83
CA PRO A 213 -15.27 -5.60 11.85
C PRO A 213 -14.69 -6.56 10.80
N LEU A 214 -14.60 -7.85 11.14
CA LEU A 214 -13.97 -8.93 10.37
C LEU A 214 -12.44 -8.77 10.22
N ILE A 215 -12.00 -7.63 9.65
CA ILE A 215 -10.61 -7.34 9.33
C ILE A 215 -9.73 -7.31 10.58
N GLY A 216 -10.23 -6.78 11.70
CA GLY A 216 -9.45 -6.67 12.93
C GLY A 216 -8.92 -8.01 13.44
N LEU A 217 -9.74 -9.06 13.45
CA LEU A 217 -9.27 -10.39 13.86
C LEU A 217 -8.30 -10.98 12.85
N ILE A 218 -8.57 -10.80 11.55
CA ILE A 218 -7.69 -11.26 10.47
C ILE A 218 -6.31 -10.59 10.58
N SER A 219 -6.24 -9.28 10.85
CA SER A 219 -4.97 -8.57 11.01
C SER A 219 -4.21 -8.99 12.27
N LYS A 220 -4.90 -9.34 13.36
CA LYS A 220 -4.27 -9.98 14.53
C LYS A 220 -3.72 -11.36 14.19
N CYS A 221 -4.44 -12.15 13.37
CA CYS A 221 -3.96 -13.46 12.90
C CYS A 221 -2.76 -13.34 11.96
N LEU A 222 -2.70 -12.29 11.13
CA LEU A 222 -1.52 -12.00 10.31
C LEU A 222 -0.28 -11.65 11.14
N GLY A 223 -0.47 -11.12 12.35
CA GLY A 223 0.62 -10.55 13.13
C GLY A 223 0.83 -9.07 12.89
N CYS A 224 -0.18 -8.30 12.51
CA CYS A 224 0.05 -6.90 12.18
C CYS A 224 0.56 -6.10 13.39
N VAL A 225 1.61 -5.32 13.19
CA VAL A 225 2.10 -4.32 14.15
C VAL A 225 1.29 -3.04 13.91
N TYR A 226 0.60 -2.53 14.95
CA TYR A 226 -0.29 -1.38 14.82
C TYR A 226 0.39 -0.07 15.20
N VAL A 227 0.32 0.92 14.32
CA VAL A 227 0.94 2.23 14.50
C VAL A 227 -0.10 3.34 14.53
N GLN A 228 0.13 4.36 15.36
CA GLN A 228 -0.61 5.62 15.34
C GLN A 228 0.28 6.66 14.64
N ARG A 229 -0.12 7.12 13.46
CA ARG A 229 0.69 8.01 12.61
C ARG A 229 0.37 9.48 12.84
N GLU A 230 -0.54 9.75 13.77
CA GLU A 230 -1.14 11.06 14.04
C GLU A 230 -0.52 11.78 15.25
N ALA A 231 0.28 11.09 16.07
CA ALA A 231 0.96 11.70 17.21
C ALA A 231 2.27 12.37 16.76
N LYS A 232 2.31 13.70 16.84
CA LYS A 232 3.53 14.52 16.72
C LYS A 232 4.34 14.48 18.02
N SER A 233 4.58 13.32 18.61
CA SER A 233 5.48 13.24 19.78
C SER A 233 6.92 13.01 19.29
N PRO A 234 7.92 13.70 19.87
CA PRO A 234 9.34 13.47 19.61
C PRO A 234 9.82 12.04 19.94
N ASP A 235 9.01 11.28 20.69
CA ASP A 235 9.29 9.94 21.19
C ASP A 235 8.85 8.80 20.25
N PHE A 236 8.86 9.03 18.93
CA PHE A 236 8.56 8.00 17.91
C PHE A 236 9.65 6.89 17.80
N LYS A 237 10.31 6.55 18.91
CA LYS A 237 11.30 5.47 19.06
C LYS A 237 10.65 4.08 19.25
N GLY A 238 9.38 3.99 19.67
CA GLY A 238 8.73 2.71 19.98
C GLY A 238 8.44 1.83 18.75
N VAL A 239 7.91 2.40 17.67
CA VAL A 239 7.52 1.64 16.46
C VAL A 239 8.74 1.05 15.75
N SER A 240 9.84 1.81 15.67
CA SER A 240 11.08 1.33 15.05
C SER A 240 11.70 0.19 15.85
N GLY A 241 11.63 0.23 17.19
CA GLY A 241 12.11 -0.84 18.06
C GLY A 241 11.40 -2.19 17.81
N THR A 242 10.07 -2.21 17.87
CA THR A 242 9.27 -3.43 17.65
C THR A 242 9.47 -4.00 16.25
N VAL A 243 9.48 -3.14 15.22
CA VAL A 243 9.71 -3.58 13.84
C VAL A 243 11.11 -4.16 13.70
N ASN A 244 12.13 -3.48 14.25
CA ASN A 244 13.51 -3.95 14.19
C ASN A 244 13.69 -5.32 14.86
N GLU A 245 13.05 -5.54 16.02
CA GLU A 245 13.10 -6.85 16.68
C GLU A 245 12.44 -7.95 15.86
N ARG A 246 11.27 -7.69 15.26
CA ARG A 246 10.59 -8.63 14.37
C ARG A 246 11.43 -8.99 13.13
N VAL A 247 12.12 -8.01 12.56
CA VAL A 247 13.02 -8.23 11.41
C VAL A 247 14.19 -9.13 11.82
N ARG A 248 14.81 -8.88 12.99
CA ARG A 248 15.86 -9.76 13.53
C ARG A 248 15.35 -11.16 13.86
N GLU A 249 14.18 -11.29 14.46
CA GLU A 249 13.56 -12.57 14.79
C GLU A 249 13.27 -13.38 13.52
N ALA A 250 12.66 -12.75 12.51
CA ALA A 250 12.37 -13.38 11.22
C ALA A 250 13.64 -13.89 10.52
N HIS A 251 14.73 -13.14 10.60
CA HIS A 251 16.03 -13.51 10.04
C HIS A 251 16.65 -14.71 10.79
N ARG A 252 16.70 -14.67 12.12
CA ARG A 252 17.35 -15.69 12.95
C ARG A 252 16.56 -16.99 13.09
N ASN A 253 15.24 -16.91 13.12
CA ASN A 253 14.36 -18.04 13.38
C ASN A 253 13.48 -18.33 12.16
N LYS A 254 13.76 -19.42 11.44
CA LYS A 254 12.96 -19.87 10.27
C LYS A 254 11.47 -20.12 10.60
N SER A 255 11.15 -20.40 11.86
CA SER A 255 9.77 -20.59 12.33
C SER A 255 9.05 -19.27 12.65
N ALA A 256 9.80 -18.16 12.82
CA ALA A 256 9.20 -16.86 13.06
C ALA A 256 8.47 -16.35 11.81
N PRO A 257 7.33 -15.66 11.98
CA PRO A 257 6.60 -15.08 10.86
C PRO A 257 7.47 -14.14 10.04
N THR A 258 7.42 -14.26 8.71
CA THR A 258 8.03 -13.25 7.84
C THR A 258 7.36 -11.91 8.10
N ILE A 259 8.14 -10.83 8.14
CA ILE A 259 7.62 -9.46 8.18
C ILE A 259 7.80 -8.79 6.83
N MET A 260 6.85 -7.94 6.49
CA MET A 260 6.86 -7.16 5.27
C MET A 260 6.58 -5.69 5.56
N LEU A 261 7.32 -4.81 4.88
CA LEU A 261 7.20 -3.37 5.02
C LEU A 261 7.04 -2.69 3.65
N PHE A 262 6.26 -1.62 3.66
CA PHE A 262 6.16 -0.65 2.58
C PHE A 262 6.97 0.59 2.98
N PRO A 263 8.27 0.68 2.66
CA PRO A 263 9.16 1.70 3.20
C PRO A 263 8.76 3.13 2.78
N GLU A 264 7.98 3.30 1.71
CA GLU A 264 7.36 4.58 1.32
C GLU A 264 6.42 5.15 2.39
N GLY A 265 5.78 4.28 3.18
CA GLY A 265 4.87 4.64 4.25
C GLY A 265 3.51 5.21 3.80
N THR A 266 3.27 5.29 2.49
CA THR A 266 2.00 5.64 1.84
C THR A 266 1.93 5.05 0.43
N THR A 267 0.77 5.11 -0.20
CA THR A 267 0.56 4.64 -1.58
C THR A 267 0.89 5.71 -2.62
N THR A 268 1.42 5.29 -3.77
CA THR A 268 1.63 6.13 -4.97
C THR A 268 0.70 5.72 -6.11
N ASN A 269 0.80 6.39 -7.25
CA ASN A 269 0.11 6.02 -8.49
C ASN A 269 0.73 4.82 -9.22
N GLY A 270 1.85 4.28 -8.74
CA GLY A 270 2.53 3.12 -9.31
C GLY A 270 3.70 3.42 -10.25
N ASP A 271 3.87 4.67 -10.70
CA ASP A 271 4.97 5.07 -11.59
C ASP A 271 6.21 5.56 -10.83
N TYR A 272 6.03 5.90 -9.55
CA TYR A 272 7.06 6.52 -8.71
C TYR A 272 7.37 5.71 -7.47
N LEU A 273 8.62 5.83 -6.99
CA LEU A 273 9.05 5.41 -5.66
C LEU A 273 9.38 6.63 -4.79
N LEU A 274 8.69 6.74 -3.65
CA LEU A 274 8.97 7.75 -2.65
C LEU A 274 10.26 7.46 -1.88
N THR A 275 10.71 8.43 -1.09
CA THR A 275 11.82 8.23 -0.13
C THR A 275 11.48 7.12 0.86
N PHE A 276 12.38 6.15 0.97
CA PHE A 276 12.22 5.02 1.88
C PHE A 276 12.54 5.43 3.31
N LYS A 277 11.65 5.07 4.23
CA LYS A 277 11.88 5.16 5.67
C LYS A 277 12.83 4.05 6.11
N THR A 278 13.66 4.35 7.10
CA THR A 278 14.72 3.46 7.58
C THR A 278 14.23 2.24 8.36
N GLY A 279 12.95 2.16 8.73
CA GLY A 279 12.43 1.13 9.65
C GLY A 279 12.70 -0.33 9.22
N ALA A 280 12.73 -0.61 7.91
CA ALA A 280 13.07 -1.94 7.38
C ALA A 280 14.57 -2.27 7.42
N PHE A 281 15.41 -1.24 7.55
CA PHE A 281 16.85 -1.28 7.30
C PHE A 281 17.67 -1.17 8.59
N LEU A 282 17.06 -0.72 9.70
CA LEU A 282 17.69 -0.58 11.02
C LEU A 282 18.27 -1.88 11.60
N ALA A 283 17.81 -3.05 11.13
CA ALA A 283 18.27 -4.34 11.60
C ALA A 283 19.61 -4.78 11.01
N GLY A 284 20.05 -4.14 9.91
CA GLY A 284 21.27 -4.54 9.18
C GLY A 284 21.19 -5.94 8.56
N THR A 285 19.99 -6.55 8.50
CA THR A 285 19.74 -7.86 7.91
C THR A 285 19.52 -7.77 6.40
N PRO A 286 19.70 -8.87 5.63
CA PRO A 286 19.33 -8.90 4.22
C PRO A 286 17.84 -8.61 4.00
N VAL A 287 17.50 -7.93 2.92
CA VAL A 287 16.11 -7.64 2.53
C VAL A 287 15.75 -8.34 1.23
N LEU A 288 14.47 -8.72 1.06
CA LEU A 288 13.93 -9.20 -0.21
C LEU A 288 13.07 -8.11 -0.86
N PRO A 289 13.56 -7.43 -1.91
CA PRO A 289 12.78 -6.45 -2.62
C PRO A 289 11.78 -7.09 -3.59
N VAL A 290 10.54 -6.63 -3.56
CA VAL A 290 9.48 -7.04 -4.47
C VAL A 290 8.82 -5.80 -5.07
N ILE A 291 8.68 -5.75 -6.39
CA ILE A 291 8.05 -4.64 -7.10
C ILE A 291 6.72 -5.13 -7.65
N LEU A 292 5.65 -4.40 -7.36
CA LEU A 292 4.31 -4.62 -7.89
C LEU A 292 4.00 -3.55 -8.93
N LYS A 293 3.57 -3.98 -10.12
CA LYS A 293 3.04 -3.10 -11.15
C LYS A 293 1.61 -3.51 -11.49
N TYR A 294 0.77 -2.52 -11.70
CA TYR A 294 -0.63 -2.71 -12.06
C TYR A 294 -0.88 -2.09 -13.43
N PRO A 295 -0.56 -2.78 -14.53
CA PRO A 295 -0.96 -2.33 -15.86
C PRO A 295 -2.48 -2.17 -15.93
N TYR A 296 -2.94 -1.08 -16.54
CA TYR A 296 -4.35 -0.80 -16.71
C TYR A 296 -4.62 -0.12 -18.06
N GLU A 297 -5.80 -0.34 -18.61
CA GLU A 297 -6.28 0.36 -19.81
C GLU A 297 -7.20 1.53 -19.46
N ARG A 298 -8.09 1.35 -18.48
CA ARG A 298 -9.15 2.33 -18.16
C ARG A 298 -9.08 2.87 -16.74
N PHE A 299 -8.96 1.99 -15.75
CA PHE A 299 -9.01 2.33 -14.34
C PHE A 299 -7.70 1.95 -13.66
N SER A 300 -7.05 2.91 -13.02
CA SER A 300 -5.86 2.64 -12.22
C SER A 300 -6.24 2.03 -10.89
N VAL A 301 -5.64 0.86 -10.60
CA VAL A 301 -5.76 0.13 -9.33
C VAL A 301 -5.07 0.87 -8.19
N ALA A 302 -4.21 1.84 -8.48
CA ALA A 302 -3.57 2.66 -7.45
C ALA A 302 -4.60 3.30 -6.52
N TRP A 303 -4.30 3.30 -5.22
CA TRP A 303 -5.11 4.00 -4.23
C TRP A 303 -4.41 5.29 -3.81
N ASP A 304 -4.34 6.21 -4.76
CA ASP A 304 -3.67 7.51 -4.66
C ASP A 304 -4.52 8.55 -3.92
N THR A 305 -5.50 9.14 -4.61
CA THR A 305 -6.33 10.27 -4.20
C THR A 305 -7.82 9.93 -4.13
N ILE A 306 -8.26 8.96 -4.92
CA ILE A 306 -9.66 8.51 -4.98
C ILE A 306 -10.17 7.99 -3.62
N SER A 307 -11.46 8.22 -3.34
CA SER A 307 -12.10 7.70 -2.13
C SER A 307 -12.19 6.17 -2.16
N GLY A 308 -12.04 5.53 -1.00
CA GLY A 308 -12.04 4.06 -0.92
C GLY A 308 -13.32 3.41 -1.47
N ALA A 309 -14.50 3.97 -1.13
CA ALA A 309 -15.77 3.45 -1.63
C ALA A 309 -15.88 3.51 -3.16
N ARG A 310 -15.44 4.62 -3.77
CA ARG A 310 -15.44 4.78 -5.23
C ARG A 310 -14.41 3.86 -5.88
N HIS A 311 -13.21 3.76 -5.31
CA HIS A 311 -12.16 2.88 -5.80
C HIS A 311 -12.61 1.43 -5.82
N VAL A 312 -13.18 0.93 -4.71
CA VAL A 312 -13.75 -0.42 -4.62
C VAL A 312 -14.84 -0.62 -5.69
N LEU A 313 -15.73 0.35 -5.86
CA LEU A 313 -16.81 0.26 -6.85
C LEU A 313 -16.27 0.11 -8.27
N PHE A 314 -15.32 0.95 -8.67
CA PHE A 314 -14.73 0.91 -10.01
C PHE A 314 -13.89 -0.33 -10.22
N LEU A 315 -13.16 -0.79 -9.20
CA LEU A 315 -12.43 -2.05 -9.23
C LEU A 315 -13.40 -3.23 -9.48
N LEU A 316 -14.53 -3.28 -8.77
CA LEU A 316 -15.53 -4.33 -8.95
C LEU A 316 -16.17 -4.31 -10.35
N CYS A 317 -16.22 -3.15 -11.00
CA CYS A 317 -16.71 -3.00 -12.38
C CYS A 317 -15.70 -3.47 -13.45
N GLN A 318 -14.41 -3.55 -13.15
CA GLN A 318 -13.39 -3.99 -14.13
C GLN A 318 -13.44 -5.49 -14.34
N PHE A 319 -13.70 -5.97 -15.55
CA PHE A 319 -13.75 -7.41 -15.82
C PHE A 319 -12.38 -8.09 -15.56
N VAL A 320 -11.30 -7.52 -16.09
CA VAL A 320 -9.92 -8.00 -15.89
C VAL A 320 -9.10 -6.91 -15.22
N ASN A 321 -8.24 -7.30 -14.28
CA ASN A 321 -7.16 -6.48 -13.75
C ASN A 321 -5.84 -7.24 -13.88
N HIS A 322 -4.75 -6.52 -14.12
CA HIS A 322 -3.43 -7.11 -14.31
C HIS A 322 -2.51 -6.79 -13.13
N LEU A 323 -1.71 -7.76 -12.72
CA LEU A 323 -0.67 -7.62 -11.72
C LEU A 323 0.61 -8.28 -12.24
N GLU A 324 1.64 -7.47 -12.38
CA GLU A 324 3.00 -7.93 -12.64
C GLU A 324 3.82 -7.79 -11.37
N VAL A 325 4.63 -8.80 -11.09
CA VAL A 325 5.45 -8.85 -9.90
C VAL A 325 6.89 -9.15 -10.30
N ILE A 326 7.80 -8.30 -9.85
CA ILE A 326 9.23 -8.47 -10.05
C ILE A 326 9.83 -8.77 -8.69
N ARG A 327 10.24 -10.02 -8.47
CA ARG A 327 10.95 -10.43 -7.26
C ARG A 327 12.44 -10.31 -7.50
N LEU A 328 13.08 -9.36 -6.83
CA LEU A 328 14.52 -9.18 -6.96
C LEU A 328 15.27 -10.23 -6.12
N PRO A 329 16.54 -10.52 -6.44
CA PRO A 329 17.42 -11.27 -5.55
C PRO A 329 17.47 -10.64 -4.15
N VAL A 330 17.80 -11.47 -3.14
CA VAL A 330 18.01 -10.96 -1.78
C VAL A 330 19.15 -9.96 -1.80
N TYR A 331 18.90 -8.77 -1.25
CA TYR A 331 19.90 -7.72 -1.13
C TYR A 331 20.63 -7.87 0.20
N TYR A 332 21.94 -8.06 0.13
CA TYR A 332 22.83 -8.18 1.29
C TYR A 332 23.51 -6.84 1.56
N PRO A 333 23.30 -6.22 2.73
CA PRO A 333 23.90 -4.93 3.02
C PRO A 333 25.40 -5.05 3.28
N SER A 334 26.15 -4.10 2.73
CA SER A 334 27.55 -3.85 3.08
C SER A 334 27.70 -3.38 4.54
N GLN A 335 28.93 -3.38 5.07
CA GLN A 335 29.17 -2.87 6.42
C GLN A 335 28.78 -1.39 6.56
N GLU A 336 29.08 -0.58 5.55
CA GLU A 336 28.69 0.84 5.50
C GLU A 336 27.16 1.04 5.57
N GLU A 337 26.39 0.18 4.89
CA GLU A 337 24.92 0.21 4.92
C GLU A 337 24.35 -0.27 6.26
N LYS A 338 25.03 -1.20 6.93
CA LYS A 338 24.66 -1.62 8.30
C LYS A 338 24.87 -0.47 9.29
N ASP A 339 25.92 0.33 9.09
CA ASP A 339 26.27 1.48 9.93
C ASP A 339 25.42 2.73 9.60
N ASP A 340 24.99 2.90 8.33
CA ASP A 340 24.06 3.94 7.87
C ASP A 340 22.77 3.35 7.25
N PRO A 341 21.70 3.17 8.05
CA PRO A 341 20.41 2.70 7.57
C PRO A 341 19.74 3.59 6.52
N LYS A 342 20.09 4.89 6.43
CA LYS A 342 19.58 5.78 5.37
C LYS A 342 20.24 5.47 4.04
N LEU A 343 21.55 5.24 4.05
CA LEU A 343 22.29 4.78 2.88
C LEU A 343 21.72 3.45 2.38
N TYR A 344 21.51 2.49 3.30
CA TYR A 344 20.90 1.20 2.96
C TYR A 344 19.52 1.37 2.30
N ALA A 345 18.64 2.17 2.91
CA ALA A 345 17.33 2.46 2.35
C ALA A 345 17.39 3.11 0.96
N SER A 346 18.33 4.03 0.76
CA SER A 346 18.55 4.74 -0.50
C SER A 346 19.05 3.82 -1.62
N ASN A 347 19.99 2.92 -1.31
CA ASN A 347 20.54 1.98 -2.27
C ASN A 347 19.50 0.95 -2.71
N VAL A 348 18.75 0.36 -1.77
CA VAL A 348 17.65 -0.56 -2.10
C VAL A 348 16.55 0.14 -2.89
N ARG A 349 16.21 1.38 -2.54
CA ARG A 349 15.27 2.22 -3.32
C ARG A 349 15.75 2.41 -4.75
N ARG A 350 17.02 2.73 -4.96
CA ARG A 350 17.62 2.94 -6.29
C ARG A 350 17.65 1.65 -7.12
N LEU A 351 17.97 0.52 -6.50
CA LEU A 351 17.89 -0.79 -7.13
C LEU A 351 16.46 -1.07 -7.60
N MET A 352 15.47 -0.93 -6.70
CA MET A 352 14.06 -1.14 -7.04
C MET A 352 13.57 -0.19 -8.13
N ALA A 353 14.05 1.07 -8.13
CA ALA A 353 13.71 2.04 -9.18
C ALA A 353 14.28 1.62 -10.54
N THR A 354 15.51 1.13 -10.56
CA THR A 354 16.19 0.72 -11.80
C THR A 354 15.54 -0.53 -12.39
N GLU A 355 15.40 -1.60 -11.59
CA GLU A 355 14.79 -2.86 -12.03
C GLU A 355 13.29 -2.71 -12.32
N GLY A 356 12.63 -1.83 -11.58
CA GLY A 356 11.22 -1.53 -11.75
C GLY A 356 10.91 -0.52 -12.86
N ASN A 357 11.91 0.13 -13.45
CA ASN A 357 11.70 1.31 -14.29
C ASN A 357 10.74 2.33 -13.64
N LEU A 358 10.98 2.65 -12.37
CA LEU A 358 10.17 3.56 -11.56
C LEU A 358 10.90 4.89 -11.35
N ILE A 359 10.15 5.98 -11.26
CA ILE A 359 10.72 7.32 -11.12
C ILE A 359 10.92 7.65 -9.64
N LEU A 360 12.11 8.10 -9.27
CA LEU A 360 12.39 8.54 -7.90
C LEU A 360 11.73 9.90 -7.61
N SER A 361 11.07 10.02 -6.46
CA SER A 361 10.52 11.29 -5.96
C SER A 361 10.79 11.46 -4.46
N ASP A 362 11.23 12.65 -4.05
CA ASP A 362 11.56 12.91 -2.64
C ASP A 362 10.36 13.29 -1.77
N LEU A 363 9.15 13.24 -2.34
CA LEU A 363 7.90 13.49 -1.64
C LEU A 363 7.55 12.38 -0.64
N GLY A 364 6.73 12.71 0.35
CA GLY A 364 6.26 11.78 1.36
C GLY A 364 4.79 11.92 1.73
N LEU A 365 4.39 11.21 2.79
CA LEU A 365 3.00 11.22 3.29
C LEU A 365 2.48 12.64 3.64
N GLY A 366 3.36 13.54 4.09
CA GLY A 366 3.00 14.94 4.38
C GLY A 366 2.53 15.66 3.11
N ASP A 367 3.32 15.54 2.04
CA ASP A 367 3.03 16.10 0.72
C ASP A 367 1.73 15.54 0.14
N LYS A 368 1.52 14.22 0.28
CA LYS A 368 0.27 13.57 -0.13
C LYS A 368 -0.96 14.17 0.56
N ARG A 369 -0.87 14.48 1.86
CA ARG A 369 -1.98 15.10 2.61
C ARG A 369 -2.25 16.52 2.14
N ILE A 370 -1.20 17.31 1.87
CA ILE A 370 -1.31 18.66 1.31
C ILE A 370 -2.00 18.60 -0.05
N TYR A 371 -1.51 17.74 -0.94
CA TYR A 371 -2.07 17.52 -2.27
C TYR A 371 -3.56 17.15 -2.21
N HIS A 372 -3.93 16.18 -1.36
CA HIS A 372 -5.33 15.76 -1.21
C HIS A 372 -6.23 16.87 -0.66
N ALA A 373 -5.75 17.65 0.31
CA ALA A 373 -6.48 18.78 0.87
C ALA A 373 -6.69 19.90 -0.18
N THR A 374 -5.66 20.24 -0.94
CA THR A 374 -5.74 21.24 -2.02
C THR A 374 -6.68 20.80 -3.14
N LEU A 375 -6.63 19.53 -3.55
CA LEU A 375 -7.56 18.99 -4.55
C LEU A 375 -9.03 19.09 -4.09
N ASN A 376 -9.32 18.71 -2.85
CA ASN A 376 -10.68 18.83 -2.32
C ASN A 376 -11.16 20.29 -2.27
N GLY A 377 -10.27 21.23 -1.94
CA GLY A 377 -10.58 22.67 -1.95
C GLY A 377 -10.84 23.23 -3.35
N ASN A 378 -10.06 22.81 -4.35
CA ASN A 378 -10.27 23.26 -5.74
C ASN A 378 -11.55 22.64 -6.34
N LEU A 379 -11.81 21.36 -6.06
CA LEU A 379 -13.02 20.67 -6.54
C LEU A 379 -14.31 21.20 -5.91
N SER A 380 -14.26 21.66 -4.65
CA SER A 380 -15.42 22.31 -4.04
C SER A 380 -15.74 23.65 -4.71
N GLN A 381 -14.73 24.41 -5.15
CA GLN A 381 -14.94 25.64 -5.93
C GLN A 381 -15.61 25.36 -7.28
N ILE A 382 -15.17 24.32 -8.02
CA ILE A 382 -15.80 23.90 -9.29
C ILE A 382 -17.29 23.58 -9.10
N ARG A 383 -17.65 22.84 -8.05
CA ARG A 383 -19.06 22.52 -7.76
C ARG A 383 -19.90 23.76 -7.49
N VAL A 384 -19.34 24.76 -6.83
CA VAL A 384 -20.01 26.05 -6.57
C VAL A 384 -20.24 26.82 -7.88
N PHE A 385 -19.33 26.72 -8.86
CA PHE A 385 -19.56 27.31 -10.18
C PHE A 385 -20.75 26.66 -10.89
N HIS A 386 -20.79 25.33 -10.99
CA HIS A 386 -21.89 24.63 -11.65
C HIS A 386 -23.25 24.86 -10.98
N GLN A 387 -23.30 24.97 -9.64
CA GLN A 387 -24.55 25.30 -8.92
C GLN A 387 -25.04 26.74 -9.13
N LYS A 388 -24.20 27.65 -9.64
CA LYS A 388 -24.60 29.03 -9.97
C LYS A 388 -25.05 29.18 -11.42
N GLU A 389 -24.78 28.19 -12.26
CA GLU A 389 -25.14 28.18 -13.69
C GLU A 389 -26.43 27.39 -13.98
N GLU A 390 -26.86 26.52 -13.06
CA GLU A 390 -28.22 25.93 -13.01
C GLU A 390 -29.23 26.87 -12.34
#